data_AF-A0A3B0V4G2-F1
#
_entry.id   AF-A0A3B0V4G2-F1
#
_cell.length_a   1.000
_cell.length_b   1.000
_cell.length_c   1.000
_cell.angle_alpha   90.00
_cell.angle_beta   90.00
_cell.angle_gamma   90.00
#
_symmetry.space_group_name_H-M   'P 1'
#
loop_
_entity.id
_entity.type
_entity.pdbx_description
1 polymer ?
#
loop_
_entity_poly.entity_id
_entity_poly.type
_entity_poly.pdbx_seq_one_letter_code
_entity_poly.pdbx_strand_id
1 'polypeptide(L)'
;AGMITFAFGLAATLLEPFATTADLTLNLFNAQRLFVLLPALFWLGAIIWLIPNQAAWEDRYGRQRLLLGIALACIILYAIAIGFIIIPQAQTLSLGWVAFIGLDLFVLGLVITMLDASDRGEVWLSHFLRSLDYAFFTALIFAGQLVLVIVYWTGLTYPMVLLLVGSVTTAVFIHTFADPVQSLVDRIAFFNAPQLRTSRAVQRVEADAAQRLDEEVKLLALDKKEFGRLTRRALSQMGNLPKLASNPLTRLPQVTERLAQNGQAVSTLARAAELKSILAESIAQLKPRGEAIFGTTDAWRHYNALYFPYVVGLRPYSRRALHHDEYQEVLAWFRSQIPERTLYNWQNAAAQMVARDLREQSRYT
;
A
#
# COMPACT_ATOMS: atom_id res chain seq x y z
N ALA A 1 0.62 -5.70 -16.72
CA ALA A 1 1.01 -6.21 -18.05
C ALA A 1 1.27 -7.72 -18.05
N GLY A 2 2.22 -8.23 -17.25
CA GLY A 2 2.55 -9.67 -17.21
C GLY A 2 1.38 -10.61 -16.92
N MET A 3 0.50 -10.30 -15.96
CA MET A 3 -0.67 -11.14 -15.67
C MET A 3 -1.69 -11.19 -16.82
N ILE A 4 -1.79 -10.09 -17.58
CA ILE A 4 -2.72 -10.01 -18.72
C ILE A 4 -2.21 -10.84 -19.88
N THR A 5 -0.92 -10.76 -20.18
CA THR A 5 -0.31 -11.62 -21.20
C THR A 5 -0.45 -13.10 -20.83
N PHE A 6 -0.29 -13.43 -19.54
CA PHE A 6 -0.52 -14.80 -19.07
C PHE A 6 -1.99 -15.25 -19.23
N ALA A 7 -2.96 -14.37 -18.95
CA ALA A 7 -4.38 -14.67 -19.13
C ALA A 7 -4.74 -15.01 -20.59
N PHE A 8 -4.11 -14.36 -21.57
CA PHE A 8 -4.26 -14.74 -22.98
C PHE A 8 -3.67 -16.13 -23.29
N GLY A 9 -2.55 -16.50 -22.66
CA GLY A 9 -1.99 -17.85 -22.76
C GLY A 9 -2.90 -18.93 -22.14
N LEU A 10 -3.51 -18.64 -20.99
CA LEU A 10 -4.51 -19.49 -20.36
C LEU A 10 -5.74 -19.66 -21.25
N ALA A 11 -6.23 -18.56 -21.84
CA ALA A 11 -7.35 -18.58 -22.79
C ALA A 11 -7.07 -19.51 -23.98
N ALA A 12 -5.87 -19.40 -24.58
CA ALA A 12 -5.46 -20.27 -25.67
C ALA A 12 -5.41 -21.76 -25.25
N THR A 13 -4.93 -22.05 -24.03
CA THR A 13 -4.89 -23.41 -23.46
C THR A 13 -6.30 -24.00 -23.28
N LEU A 14 -7.27 -23.20 -22.82
CA LEU A 14 -8.64 -23.64 -22.63
C LEU A 14 -9.40 -23.87 -23.95
N LEU A 15 -8.95 -23.23 -25.04
CA LEU A 15 -9.55 -23.35 -26.37
C LEU A 15 -8.98 -24.49 -27.20
N GLU A 16 -7.73 -24.91 -26.94
CA GLU A 16 -7.03 -25.97 -27.67
C GLU A 16 -7.83 -27.28 -27.79
N PRO A 17 -8.47 -27.83 -26.73
CA PRO A 17 -9.19 -29.10 -26.80
C PRO A 17 -10.46 -29.05 -27.68
N PHE A 18 -10.95 -27.84 -27.96
CA PHE A 18 -12.17 -27.61 -28.72
C PHE A 18 -11.88 -27.17 -30.16
N ALA A 19 -10.61 -27.04 -30.56
CA ALA A 19 -10.24 -26.62 -31.89
C ALA A 19 -10.76 -27.58 -32.97
N THR A 20 -11.43 -27.03 -33.99
CA THR A 20 -12.07 -27.83 -35.05
C THR A 20 -11.14 -28.16 -36.22
N THR A 21 -9.98 -27.51 -36.32
CA THR A 21 -9.01 -27.70 -37.41
C THR A 21 -7.57 -27.77 -36.89
N ALA A 22 -6.72 -28.54 -37.57
CA ALA A 22 -5.32 -28.73 -37.19
C ALA A 22 -4.51 -27.41 -37.21
N ASP A 23 -4.79 -26.53 -38.17
CA ASP A 23 -4.17 -25.20 -38.25
C ASP A 23 -4.53 -24.32 -37.05
N LEU A 24 -5.77 -24.41 -36.57
CA LEU A 24 -6.23 -23.66 -35.39
C LEU A 24 -5.54 -24.17 -34.13
N THR A 25 -5.41 -25.49 -33.97
CA THR A 25 -4.67 -26.11 -32.86
C THR A 25 -3.22 -25.65 -32.85
N LEU A 26 -2.54 -25.64 -34.01
CA LEU A 26 -1.15 -25.21 -34.12
C LEU A 26 -0.98 -23.71 -33.80
N ASN A 27 -1.90 -22.87 -34.27
CA ASN A 27 -1.89 -21.43 -33.96
C ASN A 27 -2.14 -21.15 -32.48
N LEU A 28 -3.09 -21.87 -31.85
CA LEU A 28 -3.36 -21.77 -30.42
C LEU A 28 -2.14 -22.23 -29.59
N PHE A 29 -1.50 -23.31 -30.00
CA PHE A 29 -0.28 -23.81 -29.37
C PHE A 29 0.89 -22.81 -29.44
N ASN A 30 1.10 -22.18 -30.60
CA ASN A 30 2.13 -21.15 -30.77
C ASN A 30 1.81 -19.88 -29.96
N ALA A 31 0.54 -19.46 -29.97
CA ALA A 31 0.08 -18.32 -29.16
C ALA A 31 0.27 -18.59 -27.67
N GLN A 32 -0.10 -19.78 -27.18
CA GLN A 32 0.09 -20.20 -25.81
C GLN A 32 1.56 -20.06 -25.37
N ARG A 33 2.51 -20.60 -26.16
CA ARG A 33 3.94 -20.48 -25.84
C ARG A 33 4.41 -19.03 -25.77
N LEU A 34 4.01 -18.20 -26.74
CA LEU A 34 4.40 -16.78 -26.77
C LEU A 34 3.86 -16.02 -25.54
N PHE A 35 2.59 -16.22 -25.22
CA PHE A 35 1.91 -15.49 -24.15
C PHE A 35 2.26 -15.97 -22.73
N VAL A 36 2.75 -17.21 -22.59
CA VAL A 36 3.32 -17.70 -21.31
C VAL A 36 4.77 -17.23 -21.12
N LEU A 37 5.52 -16.96 -22.19
CA LEU A 37 6.89 -16.44 -22.11
C LEU A 37 6.95 -14.91 -21.90
N LEU A 38 6.03 -14.16 -22.50
CA LEU A 38 5.96 -12.68 -22.38
C LEU A 38 5.97 -12.14 -20.94
N PRO A 39 5.25 -12.72 -19.96
CA PRO A 39 5.31 -12.25 -18.58
C PRO A 39 6.73 -12.28 -18.02
N ALA A 40 7.60 -13.19 -18.45
CA ALA A 40 8.99 -13.26 -18.00
C ALA A 40 9.77 -11.97 -18.29
N LEU A 41 9.55 -11.37 -19.45
CA LEU A 41 10.18 -10.10 -19.82
C LEU A 41 9.69 -8.95 -18.93
N PHE A 42 8.38 -8.92 -18.64
CA PHE A 42 7.81 -7.92 -17.73
C PHE A 42 8.32 -8.09 -16.30
N TRP A 43 8.52 -9.32 -15.84
CA TRP A 43 9.07 -9.60 -14.51
C TRP A 43 10.56 -9.29 -14.40
N LEU A 44 11.33 -9.50 -15.46
CA LEU A 44 12.73 -9.07 -15.52
C LEU A 44 12.82 -7.54 -15.39
N GLY A 45 11.94 -6.81 -16.09
CA GLY A 45 11.79 -5.36 -15.91
C GLY A 45 11.40 -4.96 -14.49
N ALA A 46 10.47 -5.70 -13.86
CA ALA A 46 10.08 -5.47 -12.47
C ALA A 46 11.24 -5.70 -11.49
N ILE A 47 12.07 -6.72 -11.70
CA ILE A 47 13.28 -6.99 -10.89
C ILE A 47 14.27 -5.84 -11.01
N ILE A 48 14.55 -5.37 -12.23
CA ILE A 48 15.44 -4.23 -12.46
C ILE A 48 14.93 -2.99 -11.72
N TRP A 49 13.61 -2.77 -11.78
CA TRP A 49 12.98 -1.67 -11.04
C TRP A 49 13.04 -1.86 -9.51
N LEU A 50 12.97 -3.10 -9.04
CA LEU A 50 12.98 -3.44 -7.62
C LEU A 50 14.39 -3.46 -7.00
N ILE A 51 15.46 -3.29 -7.78
CA ILE A 51 16.83 -3.10 -7.29
C ILE A 51 17.08 -1.59 -7.18
N PRO A 52 16.81 -0.94 -6.03
CA PRO A 52 17.16 0.46 -5.86
C PRO A 52 18.62 0.53 -5.39
N ASN A 53 19.12 1.75 -5.30
CA ASN A 53 20.44 2.08 -4.76
C ASN A 53 20.76 1.28 -3.48
N GLN A 54 22.00 0.80 -3.29
CA GLN A 54 22.38 -0.15 -2.21
C GLN A 54 21.86 0.25 -0.81
N ALA A 55 21.85 1.55 -0.50
CA ALA A 55 21.37 2.08 0.78
C ALA A 55 19.87 1.85 1.07
N ALA A 56 19.02 1.86 0.03
CA ALA A 56 17.59 1.56 0.18
C ALA A 56 17.33 0.05 0.30
N TRP A 57 18.26 -0.77 -0.21
CA TRP A 57 18.19 -2.23 -0.13
C TRP A 57 18.41 -2.74 1.29
N GLU A 58 19.34 -2.15 2.04
CA GLU A 58 19.64 -2.54 3.43
C GLU A 58 18.46 -2.25 4.38
N ASP A 59 17.80 -1.09 4.24
CA ASP A 59 16.64 -0.73 5.05
C ASP A 59 15.40 -1.60 4.72
N ARG A 60 15.18 -1.92 3.43
CA ARG A 60 14.13 -2.87 3.01
C ARG A 60 14.40 -4.29 3.48
N TYR A 61 15.63 -4.79 3.36
CA TYR A 61 15.98 -6.17 3.72
C TYR A 61 15.79 -6.42 5.22
N GLY A 62 16.12 -5.46 6.08
CA GLY A 62 15.90 -5.58 7.53
C GLY A 62 14.42 -5.61 7.92
N ARG A 63 13.55 -4.90 7.20
CA ARG A 63 12.12 -4.74 7.54
C ARG A 63 11.19 -5.74 6.86
N GLN A 64 11.49 -6.16 5.63
CA GLN A 64 10.60 -6.92 4.75
C GLN A 64 11.22 -8.22 4.23
N ARG A 65 12.21 -8.79 4.95
CA ARG A 65 12.95 -10.01 4.57
C ARG A 65 12.05 -11.17 4.09
N LEU A 66 10.91 -11.37 4.77
CA LEU A 66 9.96 -12.42 4.41
C LEU A 66 9.30 -12.18 3.05
N LEU A 67 8.82 -10.96 2.80
CA LEU A 67 8.18 -10.60 1.52
C LEU A 67 9.17 -10.65 0.36
N LEU A 68 10.39 -10.13 0.55
CA LEU A 68 11.46 -10.23 -0.45
C LEU A 68 11.88 -11.69 -0.70
N GLY A 69 11.94 -12.52 0.36
CA GLY A 69 12.22 -13.94 0.24
C GLY A 69 11.14 -14.70 -0.54
N ILE A 70 9.85 -14.40 -0.30
CA ILE A 70 8.74 -14.98 -1.05
C ILE A 70 8.78 -14.51 -2.52
N ALA A 71 9.02 -13.22 -2.77
CA ALA A 71 9.15 -12.71 -4.14
C ALA A 71 10.26 -13.43 -4.91
N LEU A 72 11.44 -13.61 -4.29
CA LEU A 72 12.55 -14.35 -4.88
C LEU A 72 12.19 -15.81 -5.13
N ALA A 73 11.52 -16.47 -4.17
CA ALA A 73 11.07 -17.85 -4.33
C ALA A 73 10.11 -18.00 -5.51
N CYS A 74 9.12 -17.10 -5.64
CA CYS A 74 8.21 -17.10 -6.78
C CYS A 74 8.94 -16.90 -8.11
N ILE A 75 9.89 -15.96 -8.18
CA ILE A 75 10.70 -15.75 -9.39
C ILE A 75 11.48 -17.02 -9.78
N ILE A 76 12.06 -17.73 -8.81
CA ILE A 76 12.79 -18.97 -9.06
C ILE A 76 11.84 -20.07 -9.54
N LEU A 77 10.69 -20.24 -8.88
CA LEU A 77 9.67 -21.21 -9.28
C LEU A 77 9.14 -20.94 -10.69
N TYR A 78 8.89 -19.67 -11.01
CA TYR A 78 8.49 -19.21 -12.33
C TYR A 78 9.56 -19.49 -13.40
N ALA A 79 10.83 -19.22 -13.09
CA ALA A 79 11.94 -19.51 -14.00
C ALA A 79 12.10 -21.01 -14.27
N ILE A 80 11.92 -21.85 -13.25
CA ILE A 80 11.90 -23.30 -13.38
C ILE A 80 10.74 -23.74 -14.27
N ALA A 81 9.53 -23.22 -14.01
CA ALA A 81 8.33 -23.54 -14.78
C ALA A 81 8.47 -23.15 -16.27
N ILE A 82 9.08 -21.99 -16.56
CA ILE A 82 9.43 -21.60 -17.94
C ILE A 82 10.47 -22.53 -18.55
N GLY A 83 11.49 -22.93 -17.78
CA GLY A 83 12.51 -23.87 -18.23
C GLY A 83 11.89 -25.16 -18.77
N PHE A 84 10.85 -25.67 -18.11
CA PHE A 84 10.11 -26.84 -18.57
C PHE A 84 9.33 -26.61 -19.88
N ILE A 85 8.88 -25.38 -20.16
CA ILE A 85 8.12 -25.02 -21.38
C ILE A 85 9.04 -24.89 -22.60
N ILE A 86 10.27 -24.42 -22.40
CA ILE A 86 11.27 -24.24 -23.46
C ILE A 86 11.82 -25.59 -23.94
N ILE A 87 11.85 -26.60 -23.06
CA ILE A 87 12.34 -27.94 -23.41
C ILE A 87 11.43 -28.57 -24.47
N PRO A 88 11.94 -28.87 -25.69
CA PRO A 88 11.13 -29.33 -26.83
C PRO A 88 10.38 -30.65 -26.62
N GLN A 89 10.78 -31.45 -25.62
CA GLN A 89 10.21 -32.76 -25.32
C GLN A 89 8.98 -32.73 -24.39
N ALA A 90 8.64 -31.58 -23.80
CA ALA A 90 7.43 -31.46 -23.00
C ALA A 90 6.20 -31.39 -23.93
N GLN A 91 5.55 -32.53 -24.15
CA GLN A 91 4.27 -32.61 -24.86
C GLN A 91 3.19 -31.88 -24.04
N THR A 92 2.64 -30.81 -24.62
CA THR A 92 1.48 -30.01 -24.15
C THR A 92 1.56 -29.50 -22.70
N LEU A 93 1.38 -28.19 -22.51
CA LEU A 93 1.27 -27.58 -21.19
C LEU A 93 0.00 -28.11 -20.51
N SER A 94 0.15 -29.05 -19.59
CA SER A 94 -1.01 -29.57 -18.84
C SER A 94 -1.68 -28.43 -18.08
N LEU A 95 -3.01 -28.50 -17.93
CA LEU A 95 -3.78 -27.51 -17.19
C LEU A 95 -3.21 -27.27 -15.78
N GLY A 96 -2.64 -28.31 -15.15
CA GLY A 96 -1.99 -28.21 -13.85
C GLY A 96 -0.76 -27.29 -13.85
N TRP A 97 0.08 -27.36 -14.88
CA TRP A 97 1.25 -26.46 -15.01
C TRP A 97 0.83 -25.02 -15.23
N VAL A 98 -0.18 -24.78 -16.08
CA VAL A 98 -0.71 -23.43 -16.29
C VAL A 98 -1.34 -22.89 -15.00
N ALA A 99 -2.10 -23.71 -14.27
CA ALA A 99 -2.65 -23.32 -12.97
C ALA A 99 -1.55 -23.00 -11.94
N PHE A 100 -0.48 -23.80 -11.89
CA PHE A 100 0.66 -23.56 -11.01
C PHE A 100 1.36 -22.24 -11.32
N ILE A 101 1.65 -21.98 -12.60
CA ILE A 101 2.24 -20.71 -13.04
C ILE A 101 1.31 -19.54 -12.71
N GLY A 102 0.01 -19.69 -12.94
CA GLY A 102 -0.98 -18.66 -12.61
C GLY A 102 -1.02 -18.35 -11.11
N LEU A 103 -0.97 -19.39 -10.25
CA LEU A 103 -0.93 -19.24 -8.80
C LEU A 103 0.35 -18.55 -8.35
N ASP A 104 1.50 -18.97 -8.88
CA ASP A 104 2.79 -18.36 -8.57
C ASP A 104 2.83 -16.87 -8.96
N LEU A 105 2.35 -16.54 -10.18
CA LEU A 105 2.22 -15.16 -10.65
C LEU A 105 1.27 -14.32 -9.79
N PHE A 106 0.18 -14.93 -9.30
CA PHE A 106 -0.76 -14.26 -8.40
C PHE A 106 -0.12 -13.95 -7.05
N VAL A 107 0.57 -14.91 -6.45
CA VAL A 107 1.31 -14.73 -5.19
C VAL A 107 2.38 -13.66 -5.35
N LEU A 108 3.15 -13.70 -6.44
CA LEU A 108 4.17 -12.70 -6.76
C LEU A 108 3.56 -11.29 -6.90
N GLY A 109 2.46 -11.15 -7.64
CA GLY A 109 1.75 -9.87 -7.80
C GLY A 109 1.23 -9.35 -6.46
N LEU A 110 0.71 -10.22 -5.60
CA LEU A 110 0.27 -9.85 -4.26
C LEU A 110 1.44 -9.37 -3.39
N VAL A 111 2.57 -10.07 -3.42
CA VAL A 111 3.78 -9.69 -2.66
C VAL A 111 4.33 -8.36 -3.14
N ILE A 112 4.43 -8.12 -4.45
CA ILE A 112 4.91 -6.85 -5.01
C ILE A 112 3.98 -5.70 -4.61
N THR A 113 2.67 -5.94 -4.66
CA THR A 113 1.71 -4.91 -4.24
C THR A 113 1.79 -4.65 -2.74
N MET A 114 2.04 -5.66 -1.91
CA MET A 114 2.30 -5.49 -0.48
C MET A 114 3.61 -4.74 -0.20
N LEU A 115 4.65 -4.97 -0.99
CA LEU A 115 5.90 -4.23 -0.92
C LEU A 115 5.68 -2.75 -1.26
N ASP A 116 5.00 -2.44 -2.37
CA ASP A 116 4.67 -1.06 -2.76
C ASP A 116 3.74 -0.36 -1.75
N ALA A 117 2.70 -1.06 -1.27
CA ALA A 117 1.80 -0.52 -0.25
C ALA A 117 2.52 -0.29 1.09
N SER A 118 3.44 -1.19 1.49
CA SER A 118 4.23 -1.02 2.70
C SER A 118 5.22 0.14 2.57
N ASP A 119 5.75 0.41 1.37
CA ASP A 119 6.62 1.56 1.10
C ASP A 119 5.82 2.87 1.15
N ARG A 120 4.54 2.84 0.77
CA ARG A 120 3.63 4.00 0.77
C ARG A 120 2.86 4.21 2.09
N GLY A 121 2.86 3.23 2.99
CA GLY A 121 2.19 3.30 4.30
C GLY A 121 0.66 3.25 4.23
N GLU A 122 0.09 2.76 3.13
CA GLU A 122 -1.36 2.75 2.88
C GLU A 122 -2.05 1.46 3.37
N VAL A 123 -3.32 1.57 3.77
CA VAL A 123 -4.16 0.42 4.14
C VAL A 123 -4.67 -0.25 2.85
N TRP A 124 -3.86 -1.17 2.33
CA TRP A 124 -4.08 -1.80 1.02
C TRP A 124 -5.28 -2.76 0.96
N LEU A 125 -5.57 -3.47 2.05
CA LEU A 125 -6.51 -4.60 2.04
C LEU A 125 -7.95 -4.17 1.69
N SER A 126 -8.42 -3.02 2.19
CA SER A 126 -9.79 -2.55 1.92
C SER A 126 -9.98 -2.10 0.49
N HIS A 127 -8.97 -1.48 -0.12
CA HIS A 127 -9.04 -1.05 -1.52
C HIS A 127 -8.90 -2.24 -2.48
N PHE A 128 -8.04 -3.20 -2.15
CA PHE A 128 -7.88 -4.44 -2.92
C PHE A 128 -9.14 -5.33 -2.87
N LEU A 129 -9.74 -5.52 -1.69
CA LEU A 129 -10.98 -6.30 -1.55
C LEU A 129 -12.13 -5.61 -2.29
N ARG A 130 -12.22 -4.28 -2.23
CA ARG A 130 -13.23 -3.52 -2.96
C ARG A 130 -13.07 -3.65 -4.47
N SER A 131 -11.85 -3.58 -5.02
CA SER A 131 -11.65 -3.74 -6.48
C SER A 131 -11.82 -5.18 -6.95
N LEU A 132 -11.43 -6.16 -6.12
CA LEU A 132 -11.68 -7.59 -6.36
C LEU A 132 -13.18 -7.88 -6.40
N ASP A 133 -13.96 -7.36 -5.45
CA ASP A 133 -15.41 -7.55 -5.39
C ASP A 133 -16.08 -7.08 -6.70
N TYR A 134 -15.81 -5.85 -7.15
CA TYR A 134 -16.44 -5.33 -8.36
C TYR A 134 -16.07 -6.15 -9.61
N ALA A 135 -14.81 -6.53 -9.79
CA ALA A 135 -14.40 -7.34 -10.93
C ALA A 135 -15.01 -8.76 -10.88
N PHE A 136 -15.07 -9.36 -9.68
CA PHE A 136 -15.64 -10.68 -9.45
C PHE A 136 -17.14 -10.71 -9.76
N PHE A 137 -17.91 -9.76 -9.22
CA PHE A 137 -19.36 -9.71 -9.47
C PHE A 137 -19.69 -9.45 -10.93
N THR A 138 -18.97 -8.53 -11.60
CA THR A 138 -19.19 -8.28 -13.02
C THR A 138 -18.85 -9.51 -13.87
N ALA A 139 -17.70 -10.15 -13.62
CA ALA A 139 -17.33 -11.38 -14.31
C ALA A 139 -18.37 -12.49 -14.06
N LEU A 140 -18.86 -12.63 -12.83
CA LEU A 140 -19.87 -13.63 -12.47
C LEU A 140 -21.20 -13.39 -13.20
N ILE A 141 -21.64 -12.14 -13.34
CA ILE A 141 -22.89 -11.81 -14.05
C ILE A 141 -22.77 -12.20 -15.53
N PHE A 142 -21.71 -11.76 -16.22
CA PHE A 142 -21.56 -12.00 -17.66
C PHE A 142 -21.18 -13.44 -17.99
N ALA A 143 -20.22 -14.02 -17.26
CA ALA A 143 -19.79 -15.40 -17.48
C ALA A 143 -20.82 -16.41 -16.97
N GLY A 144 -21.50 -16.10 -15.87
CA GLY A 144 -22.54 -16.96 -15.29
C GLY A 144 -23.70 -17.18 -16.25
N GLN A 145 -24.12 -16.15 -16.99
CA GLN A 145 -25.14 -16.27 -18.04
C GLN A 145 -24.70 -17.26 -19.12
N LEU A 146 -23.45 -17.19 -19.57
CA LEU A 146 -22.90 -18.09 -20.58
C LEU A 146 -22.77 -19.53 -20.05
N VAL A 147 -22.34 -19.70 -18.80
CA VAL A 147 -22.29 -21.03 -18.14
C VAL A 147 -23.68 -21.66 -18.06
N LEU A 148 -24.72 -20.90 -17.73
CA LEU A 148 -26.08 -21.43 -17.71
C LEU A 148 -26.54 -21.90 -19.10
N VAL A 149 -26.24 -21.14 -20.16
CA VAL A 149 -26.56 -21.56 -21.54
C VAL A 149 -25.79 -22.84 -21.92
N ILE A 150 -24.52 -22.94 -21.53
CA ILE A 150 -23.67 -24.12 -21.79
C ILE A 150 -24.23 -25.36 -21.07
N VAL A 151 -24.57 -25.24 -19.78
CA VAL A 151 -25.01 -26.37 -18.96
C VAL A 151 -26.40 -26.87 -19.37
N TYR A 152 -27.33 -25.96 -19.71
CA TYR A 152 -28.73 -26.32 -19.94
C TYR A 152 -29.13 -26.53 -21.40
N TRP A 153 -28.38 -25.98 -22.38
CA TRP A 153 -28.81 -25.99 -23.79
C TRP A 153 -27.77 -26.52 -24.78
N THR A 154 -26.57 -25.93 -24.81
CA THR A 154 -25.64 -26.10 -25.94
C THR A 154 -24.50 -27.08 -25.71
N GLY A 155 -24.10 -27.32 -24.46
CA GLY A 155 -22.90 -28.08 -24.13
C GLY A 155 -21.58 -27.34 -24.42
N LEU A 156 -20.45 -27.99 -24.08
CA LEU A 156 -19.10 -27.43 -24.25
C LEU A 156 -18.67 -27.49 -25.72
N THR A 157 -18.97 -26.43 -26.47
CA THR A 157 -18.55 -26.25 -27.88
C THR A 157 -17.52 -25.13 -27.99
N TYR A 158 -16.64 -25.20 -29.00
CA TYR A 158 -15.63 -24.17 -29.28
C TYR A 158 -16.16 -22.72 -29.23
N PRO A 159 -17.23 -22.35 -29.97
CA PRO A 159 -17.73 -20.97 -29.94
C PRO A 159 -18.24 -20.54 -28.57
N MET A 160 -18.79 -21.47 -27.76
CA MET A 160 -19.26 -21.15 -26.42
C MET A 160 -18.10 -20.94 -25.44
N VAL A 161 -17.05 -21.76 -25.51
CA VAL A 161 -15.84 -21.59 -24.69
C VAL A 161 -15.12 -20.29 -25.07
N LEU A 162 -15.05 -19.98 -26.36
CA LEU A 162 -14.49 -18.72 -26.86
C LEU A 162 -15.27 -17.50 -26.35
N LEU A 163 -16.61 -17.55 -26.39
CA LEU A 163 -17.45 -16.49 -25.84
C LEU A 163 -17.29 -16.36 -24.32
N LEU A 164 -17.23 -17.48 -23.60
CA LEU A 164 -17.05 -17.49 -22.14
C LEU A 164 -15.72 -16.86 -21.75
N VAL A 165 -14.63 -17.34 -22.33
CA VAL A 165 -13.27 -16.85 -22.05
C VAL A 165 -13.12 -15.40 -22.51
N GLY A 166 -13.66 -15.06 -23.67
CA GLY A 166 -13.66 -13.70 -24.21
C GLY A 166 -14.44 -12.74 -23.31
N SER A 167 -15.64 -13.11 -22.86
CA SER A 167 -16.48 -12.32 -21.96
C SER A 167 -15.81 -12.06 -20.61
N VAL A 168 -15.26 -13.09 -19.97
CA VAL A 168 -14.49 -12.94 -18.72
C VAL A 168 -13.30 -12.02 -18.92
N THR A 169 -12.55 -12.23 -20.00
CA THR A 169 -11.37 -11.40 -20.32
C THR A 169 -11.77 -9.94 -20.50
N THR A 170 -12.83 -9.66 -21.26
CA THR A 170 -13.33 -8.30 -21.48
C THR A 170 -13.82 -7.66 -20.19
N ALA A 171 -14.56 -8.37 -19.34
CA ALA A 171 -15.02 -7.86 -18.05
C ALA A 171 -13.85 -7.47 -17.14
N VAL A 172 -12.85 -8.35 -17.00
CA VAL A 172 -11.64 -8.09 -16.20
C VAL A 172 -10.85 -6.93 -16.80
N PHE A 173 -10.76 -6.84 -18.14
CA PHE A 173 -10.04 -5.77 -18.83
C PHE A 173 -10.70 -4.40 -18.59
N ILE A 174 -12.03 -4.30 -18.67
CA ILE A 174 -12.76 -3.06 -18.39
C ILE A 174 -12.49 -2.56 -16.97
N HIS A 175 -12.50 -3.45 -15.98
CA HIS A 175 -12.25 -3.06 -14.59
C HIS A 175 -10.79 -2.70 -14.33
N THR A 176 -9.85 -3.36 -15.00
CA THR A 176 -8.41 -3.11 -14.82
C THR A 176 -7.95 -1.83 -15.54
N PHE A 177 -8.59 -1.50 -16.66
CA PHE A 177 -8.20 -0.39 -17.52
C PHE A 177 -9.22 0.75 -17.59
N ALA A 178 -10.21 0.80 -16.69
CA ALA A 178 -11.22 1.87 -16.67
C ALA A 178 -10.57 3.27 -16.71
N ASP A 179 -9.63 3.56 -15.80
CA ASP A 179 -9.00 4.88 -15.74
C ASP A 179 -8.07 5.17 -16.94
N PRO A 180 -7.18 4.25 -17.38
CA PRO A 180 -6.37 4.44 -18.57
C PRO A 180 -7.20 4.58 -19.86
N VAL A 181 -8.21 3.75 -20.06
CA VAL A 181 -9.08 3.81 -21.25
C VAL A 181 -9.89 5.10 -21.23
N GLN A 182 -10.44 5.49 -20.08
CA GLN A 182 -11.14 6.77 -19.95
C GLN A 182 -10.21 7.95 -20.22
N SER A 183 -8.94 7.88 -19.80
CA SER A 183 -7.94 8.91 -20.12
C SER A 183 -7.60 8.98 -21.62
N LEU A 184 -7.60 7.84 -22.30
CA LEU A 184 -7.34 7.74 -23.74
C LEU A 184 -8.55 8.21 -24.55
N VAL A 185 -9.75 7.79 -24.15
CA VAL A 185 -11.03 8.22 -24.71
C VAL A 185 -11.19 9.72 -24.50
N ASP A 186 -10.90 10.26 -23.32
CA ASP A 186 -10.92 11.70 -23.07
C ASP A 186 -9.87 12.41 -23.94
N ARG A 187 -8.69 11.82 -24.17
CA ARG A 187 -7.64 12.40 -25.04
C ARG A 187 -8.03 12.43 -26.51
N ILE A 188 -8.79 11.44 -26.97
CA ILE A 188 -9.28 11.33 -28.35
C ILE A 188 -10.53 12.20 -28.53
N ALA A 189 -11.49 12.11 -27.60
CA ALA A 189 -12.75 12.83 -27.64
C ALA A 189 -12.57 14.35 -27.46
N PHE A 190 -11.60 14.78 -26.64
CA PHE A 190 -11.31 16.20 -26.42
C PHE A 190 -10.07 16.71 -27.17
N PHE A 191 -9.68 16.04 -28.27
CA PHE A 191 -8.55 16.48 -29.11
C PHE A 191 -8.74 17.91 -29.63
N ASN A 192 -9.99 18.32 -29.92
CA ASN A 192 -10.34 19.65 -30.42
C ASN A 192 -10.89 20.64 -29.37
N ALA A 193 -10.92 20.29 -28.07
CA ALA A 193 -11.50 21.13 -27.03
C ALA A 193 -10.65 21.17 -25.74
N PRO A 194 -9.50 21.86 -25.76
CA PRO A 194 -8.58 21.90 -24.62
C PRO A 194 -9.21 22.52 -23.36
N GLN A 195 -10.17 23.43 -23.50
CA GLN A 195 -10.83 24.10 -22.36
C GLN A 195 -11.73 23.17 -21.52
N LEU A 196 -12.30 22.12 -22.12
CA LEU A 196 -13.13 21.14 -21.38
C LEU A 196 -12.30 20.13 -20.59
N ARG A 197 -11.04 19.89 -21.00
CA ARG A 197 -10.09 19.06 -20.25
C ARG A 197 -9.64 19.75 -18.97
N THR A 198 -9.41 21.06 -19.02
CA THR A 198 -9.16 21.87 -17.82
C THR A 198 -10.38 21.88 -16.92
N SER A 199 -11.60 22.07 -17.43
CA SER A 199 -12.80 22.07 -16.58
C SER A 199 -13.06 20.74 -15.88
N ARG A 200 -12.83 19.58 -16.51
CA ARG A 200 -12.95 18.28 -15.83
C ARG A 200 -11.79 17.97 -14.89
N ALA A 201 -10.57 18.38 -15.22
CA ALA A 201 -9.44 18.29 -14.29
C ALA A 201 -9.70 19.14 -13.04
N VAL A 202 -10.26 20.33 -13.22
CA VAL A 202 -10.69 21.21 -12.13
C VAL A 202 -11.81 20.57 -11.32
N GLN A 203 -12.85 20.00 -11.94
CA GLN A 203 -13.92 19.29 -11.19
C GLN A 203 -13.41 18.08 -10.40
N ARG A 204 -12.41 17.35 -10.91
CA ARG A 204 -11.75 16.26 -10.18
C ARG A 204 -10.93 16.79 -9.00
N VAL A 205 -10.20 17.89 -9.20
CA VAL A 205 -9.48 18.58 -8.12
C VAL A 205 -10.44 19.13 -7.07
N GLU A 206 -11.60 19.66 -7.47
CA GLU A 206 -12.65 20.13 -6.57
C GLU A 206 -13.31 18.99 -5.79
N ALA A 207 -13.59 17.85 -6.44
CA ALA A 207 -14.14 16.67 -5.77
C ALA A 207 -13.13 16.07 -4.76
N ASP A 208 -11.85 15.98 -5.15
CA ASP A 208 -10.77 15.55 -4.25
C ASP A 208 -10.56 16.53 -3.10
N ALA A 209 -10.66 17.84 -3.35
CA ALA A 209 -10.57 18.86 -2.31
C ALA A 209 -11.76 18.78 -1.35
N ALA A 210 -12.97 18.59 -1.87
CA ALA A 210 -14.18 18.40 -1.06
C ALA A 210 -14.08 17.14 -0.19
N GLN A 211 -13.58 16.02 -0.73
CA GLN A 211 -13.36 14.80 0.06
C GLN A 211 -12.30 14.99 1.15
N ARG A 212 -11.21 15.72 0.87
CA ARG A 212 -10.19 16.04 1.89
C ARG A 212 -10.75 16.92 3.00
N LEU A 213 -11.54 17.93 2.65
CA LEU A 213 -12.22 18.79 3.62
C LEU A 213 -13.19 17.99 4.49
N ASP A 214 -13.96 17.05 3.91
CA ASP A 214 -14.86 16.19 4.67
C ASP A 214 -14.11 15.28 5.67
N GLU A 215 -12.97 14.71 5.25
CA GLU A 215 -12.12 13.92 6.14
C GLU A 215 -11.49 14.76 7.27
N GLU A 216 -11.02 15.98 6.97
CA GLU A 216 -10.48 16.94 7.94
C GLU A 216 -11.53 17.34 8.98
N VAL A 217 -12.74 17.69 8.52
CA VAL A 217 -13.88 18.03 9.37
C VAL A 217 -14.26 16.84 10.27
N LYS A 218 -14.27 15.62 9.72
CA LYS A 218 -14.56 14.40 10.47
C LYS A 218 -13.53 14.13 11.57
N LEU A 219 -12.25 14.42 11.33
CA LEU A 219 -11.18 14.27 12.32
C LEU A 219 -11.34 15.26 13.49
N LEU A 220 -11.69 16.52 13.21
CA LEU A 220 -11.95 17.54 14.24
C LEU A 220 -13.26 17.29 15.01
N ALA A 221 -14.23 16.63 14.37
CA ALA A 221 -15.50 16.22 14.95
C ALA A 221 -15.41 14.95 15.83
N LEU A 222 -14.28 14.24 15.83
CA LEU A 222 -14.08 13.05 16.68
C LEU A 222 -14.28 13.37 18.17
N ASP A 223 -14.75 12.39 18.93
CA ASP A 223 -14.81 12.47 20.38
C ASP A 223 -13.41 12.70 20.98
N LYS A 224 -13.35 13.41 22.11
CA LYS A 224 -12.09 13.73 22.80
C LYS A 224 -11.30 12.48 23.18
N LYS A 225 -11.98 11.39 23.58
CA LYS A 225 -11.31 10.13 23.92
C LYS A 225 -10.69 9.47 22.70
N GLU A 226 -11.40 9.48 21.59
CA GLU A 226 -10.94 8.85 20.34
C GLU A 226 -9.76 9.63 19.74
N PHE A 227 -9.83 10.95 19.71
CA PHE A 227 -8.71 11.80 19.31
C PHE A 227 -7.47 11.54 20.18
N GLY A 228 -7.65 11.49 21.51
CA GLY A 228 -6.56 11.17 22.44
C GLY A 228 -5.97 9.77 22.24
N ARG A 229 -6.77 8.80 21.79
CA ARG A 229 -6.28 7.46 21.40
C ARG A 229 -5.37 7.52 20.18
N LEU A 230 -5.77 8.28 19.16
CA LEU A 230 -4.97 8.49 17.95
C LEU A 230 -3.67 9.24 18.24
N THR A 231 -3.70 10.27 19.09
CA THR A 231 -2.50 11.01 19.51
C THR A 231 -1.52 10.11 20.26
N ARG A 232 -1.99 9.32 21.24
CA ARG A 232 -1.13 8.36 21.95
C ARG A 232 -0.48 7.36 20.98
N ARG A 233 -1.26 6.85 20.03
CA ARG A 233 -0.75 5.96 18.98
C ARG A 233 0.31 6.68 18.13
N ALA A 234 0.08 7.93 17.73
CA ALA A 234 1.03 8.72 16.96
C ALA A 234 2.35 8.94 17.73
N LEU A 235 2.29 9.32 19.01
CA LEU A 235 3.44 9.47 19.90
C LEU A 235 4.28 8.18 19.97
N SER A 236 3.62 7.03 20.15
CA SER A 236 4.30 5.73 20.16
C SER A 236 4.95 5.35 18.81
N GLN A 237 4.47 5.94 17.72
CA GLN A 237 4.94 5.70 16.35
C GLN A 237 6.00 6.72 15.89
N MET A 238 6.31 7.77 16.66
CA MET A 238 7.25 8.83 16.25
C MET A 238 8.66 8.34 15.88
N GLY A 239 9.11 7.23 16.48
CA GLY A 239 10.37 6.58 16.16
C GLY A 239 10.35 5.75 14.86
N ASN A 240 9.20 5.62 14.20
CA ASN A 240 9.03 4.86 12.97
C ASN A 240 8.13 5.63 12.00
N LEU A 241 8.75 6.41 11.12
CA LEU A 241 8.06 7.30 10.18
C LEU A 241 7.03 6.58 9.30
N PRO A 242 7.32 5.39 8.74
CA PRO A 242 6.32 4.65 7.97
C PRO A 242 5.12 4.17 8.80
N LYS A 243 5.30 3.82 10.08
CA LYS A 243 4.16 3.53 10.97
C LYS A 243 3.37 4.80 11.28
N LEU A 244 4.03 5.94 11.42
CA LEU A 244 3.36 7.22 11.65
C LEU A 244 2.55 7.67 10.43
N ALA A 245 3.01 7.37 9.22
CA ALA A 245 2.29 7.63 7.96
C ALA A 245 0.89 6.99 7.91
N SER A 246 0.70 5.84 8.58
CA SER A 246 -0.60 5.17 8.69
C SER A 246 -1.57 5.83 9.69
N ASN A 247 -1.11 6.83 10.46
CA ASN A 247 -1.93 7.46 11.49
C ASN A 247 -2.89 8.50 10.84
N PRO A 248 -4.19 8.48 11.17
CA PRO A 248 -5.16 9.45 10.64
C PRO A 248 -4.81 10.91 10.92
N LEU A 249 -4.03 11.20 11.98
CA LEU A 249 -3.61 12.56 12.32
C LEU A 249 -2.67 13.20 11.28
N THR A 250 -2.14 12.43 10.32
CA THR A 250 -1.35 12.97 9.19
C THR A 250 -2.18 13.83 8.23
N ARG A 251 -3.51 13.77 8.36
CA ARG A 251 -4.48 14.55 7.61
C ARG A 251 -5.04 15.74 8.40
N LEU A 252 -4.39 16.17 9.49
CA LEU A 252 -4.80 17.38 10.20
C LEU A 252 -4.60 18.63 9.31
N PRO A 253 -5.48 19.65 9.41
CA PRO A 253 -5.36 20.89 8.65
C PRO A 253 -3.99 21.56 8.81
N GLN A 254 -3.50 21.63 10.06
CA GLN A 254 -2.18 22.19 10.41
C GLN A 254 -1.02 21.47 9.69
N VAL A 255 -1.12 20.16 9.43
CA VAL A 255 -0.11 19.40 8.66
C VAL A 255 -0.17 19.82 7.18
N THR A 256 -1.37 19.91 6.62
CA THR A 256 -1.57 20.30 5.22
C THR A 256 -1.06 21.73 4.99
N GLU A 257 -1.33 22.65 5.90
CA GLU A 257 -0.93 24.05 5.78
C GLU A 257 0.59 24.23 5.87
N ARG A 258 1.26 23.62 6.86
CA ARG A 258 2.73 23.73 7.00
C ARG A 258 3.46 23.13 5.81
N LEU A 259 2.97 22.03 5.25
CA LEU A 259 3.53 21.46 4.02
C LEU A 259 3.38 22.39 2.83
N ALA A 260 2.25 23.08 2.70
CA ALA A 260 2.03 24.06 1.64
C ALA A 260 2.96 25.28 1.80
N GLN A 261 3.15 25.77 3.03
CA GLN A 261 4.06 26.87 3.33
C GLN A 261 5.53 26.51 3.05
N ASN A 262 5.93 25.27 3.34
CA ASN A 262 7.30 24.79 3.14
C ASN A 262 7.62 24.38 1.69
N GLY A 263 6.65 24.45 0.76
CA GLY A 263 6.84 24.08 -0.65
C GLY A 263 7.22 22.61 -0.88
N GLN A 264 6.95 21.72 0.08
CA GLN A 264 7.33 20.32 -0.02
C GLN A 264 6.34 19.52 -0.87
N ALA A 265 6.85 18.51 -1.59
CA ALA A 265 6.00 17.59 -2.34
C ALA A 265 5.03 16.86 -1.40
N VAL A 266 3.73 16.95 -1.68
CA VAL A 266 2.66 16.33 -0.87
C VAL A 266 2.72 14.81 -1.02
N SER A 267 3.51 14.17 -0.16
CA SER A 267 3.63 12.72 -0.04
C SER A 267 3.22 12.24 1.34
N THR A 268 2.83 10.97 1.46
CA THR A 268 2.44 10.36 2.75
C THR A 268 3.56 10.43 3.79
N LEU A 269 4.81 10.26 3.34
CA LEU A 269 5.99 10.38 4.20
C LEU A 269 6.28 11.83 4.61
N ALA A 270 6.07 12.81 3.72
CA ALA A 270 6.18 14.22 4.07
C ALA A 270 5.15 14.62 5.14
N ARG A 271 3.90 14.16 5.00
CA ARG A 271 2.85 14.35 6.03
C ARG A 271 3.20 13.70 7.37
N ALA A 272 3.82 12.51 7.34
CA ALA A 272 4.30 11.85 8.56
C ALA A 272 5.46 12.61 9.22
N ALA A 273 6.40 13.12 8.42
CA ALA A 273 7.51 13.95 8.89
C ALA A 273 7.01 15.24 9.54
N GLU A 274 6.04 15.91 8.90
CA GLU A 274 5.44 17.13 9.42
C GLU A 274 4.64 16.85 10.71
N LEU A 275 3.82 15.80 10.74
CA LEU A 275 3.15 15.39 11.98
C LEU A 275 4.15 15.09 13.11
N LYS A 276 5.29 14.45 12.80
CA LYS A 276 6.35 14.21 13.78
C LYS A 276 6.93 15.53 14.32
N SER A 277 7.14 16.52 13.45
CA SER A 277 7.60 17.85 13.83
C SER A 277 6.60 18.55 14.75
N ILE A 278 5.32 18.59 14.39
CA ILE A 278 4.25 19.17 15.22
C ILE A 278 4.19 18.47 16.58
N LEU A 279 4.24 17.14 16.62
CA LEU A 279 4.24 16.39 17.88
C LEU A 279 5.47 16.71 18.74
N ALA A 280 6.66 16.84 18.13
CA ALA A 280 7.87 17.22 18.84
C ALA A 280 7.79 18.64 19.41
N GLU A 281 7.19 19.57 18.67
CA GLU A 281 6.93 20.94 19.12
C GLU A 281 5.93 20.97 20.28
N SER A 282 4.79 20.27 20.19
CA SER A 282 3.84 20.16 21.29
C SER A 282 4.46 19.51 22.54
N ILE A 283 5.37 18.54 22.38
CA ILE A 283 6.15 17.99 23.51
C ILE A 283 7.09 19.06 24.07
N ALA A 284 7.78 19.83 23.21
CA ALA A 284 8.69 20.88 23.64
C ALA A 284 7.97 22.00 24.41
N GLN A 285 6.71 22.30 24.08
CA GLN A 285 5.89 23.25 24.84
C GLN A 285 5.56 22.80 26.27
N LEU A 286 5.62 21.49 26.56
CA LEU A 286 5.48 20.98 27.93
C LEU A 286 6.72 21.26 28.80
N LYS A 287 7.83 21.70 28.20
CA LYS A 287 9.06 22.01 28.91
C LYS A 287 8.83 23.20 29.87
N PRO A 288 9.16 23.08 31.16
CA PRO A 288 9.12 24.21 32.08
C PRO A 288 10.03 25.35 31.61
N ARG A 289 9.66 26.60 31.95
CA ARG A 289 10.44 27.79 31.59
C ARG A 289 11.86 27.71 32.18
N GLY A 290 12.86 27.87 31.33
CA GLY A 290 14.28 27.85 31.70
C GLY A 290 15.16 27.26 30.60
N GLU A 291 16.48 27.45 30.73
CA GLU A 291 17.46 26.96 29.74
C GLU A 291 17.82 25.48 29.92
N ALA A 292 17.60 24.91 31.11
CA ALA A 292 17.91 23.50 31.41
C ALA A 292 17.24 22.54 30.43
N ILE A 293 17.90 21.44 30.05
CA ILE A 293 17.37 20.42 29.12
C ILE A 293 16.65 19.30 29.90
N PHE A 294 16.97 19.16 31.19
CA PHE A 294 16.46 18.14 32.10
C PHE A 294 16.22 18.72 33.49
N GLY A 295 15.22 18.19 34.19
CA GLY A 295 14.94 18.49 35.59
C GLY A 295 14.15 17.35 36.22
N THR A 296 14.26 17.20 37.54
CA THR A 296 13.65 16.09 38.29
C THR A 296 12.41 16.50 39.09
N THR A 297 12.02 17.77 39.04
CA THR A 297 10.85 18.28 39.78
C THR A 297 9.54 17.86 39.11
N ASP A 298 8.43 17.98 39.85
CA ASP A 298 7.11 17.56 39.37
C ASP A 298 6.68 18.28 38.07
N ALA A 299 7.14 19.52 37.88
CA ALA A 299 6.88 20.30 36.66
C ALA A 299 7.47 19.65 35.39
N TRP A 300 8.57 18.90 35.51
CA TRP A 300 9.24 18.26 34.37
C TRP A 300 8.63 16.91 33.98
N ARG A 301 7.77 16.33 34.82
CA ARG A 301 7.35 14.92 34.69
C ARG A 301 6.71 14.59 33.34
N HIS A 302 5.85 15.47 32.82
CA HIS A 302 5.13 15.24 31.56
C HIS A 302 6.04 15.43 30.34
N TYR A 303 6.90 16.46 30.39
CA TYR A 303 7.94 16.67 29.37
C TYR A 303 8.90 15.47 29.32
N ASN A 304 9.52 15.11 30.45
CA ASN A 304 10.48 14.00 30.52
C ASN A 304 9.85 12.67 30.05
N ALA A 305 8.61 12.38 30.46
CA ALA A 305 7.91 11.14 30.13
C ALA A 305 7.67 10.95 28.62
N LEU A 306 7.61 12.04 27.84
CA LEU A 306 7.44 11.98 26.37
C LEU A 306 8.74 12.26 25.62
N TYR A 307 9.50 13.28 26.00
CA TYR A 307 10.68 13.75 25.27
C TYR A 307 11.75 12.66 25.18
N PHE A 308 12.19 12.11 26.30
CA PHE A 308 13.24 11.09 26.26
C PHE A 308 12.78 9.81 25.56
N PRO A 309 11.58 9.26 25.85
CA PRO A 309 11.15 8.02 25.17
C PRO A 309 10.83 8.16 23.68
N TYR A 310 10.23 9.27 23.25
CA TYR A 310 9.70 9.39 21.88
C TYR A 310 10.49 10.34 20.98
N VAL A 311 11.13 11.38 21.52
CA VAL A 311 11.94 12.33 20.73
C VAL A 311 13.39 11.84 20.68
N VAL A 312 14.00 11.56 21.84
CA VAL A 312 15.38 11.04 21.93
C VAL A 312 15.44 9.54 21.61
N GLY A 313 14.34 8.80 21.84
CA GLY A 313 14.27 7.34 21.57
C GLY A 313 14.82 6.47 22.70
N LEU A 314 14.95 7.04 23.91
CA LEU A 314 15.47 6.39 25.10
C LEU A 314 14.47 5.36 25.64
N ARG A 315 14.93 4.15 25.99
CA ARG A 315 14.05 3.07 26.49
C ARG A 315 14.46 2.66 27.92
N PRO A 316 13.98 3.34 28.97
CA PRO A 316 14.53 3.20 30.32
C PRO A 316 14.52 1.77 30.87
N TYR A 317 13.46 1.01 30.60
CA TYR A 317 13.25 -0.35 31.12
C TYR A 317 13.53 -1.46 30.10
N SER A 318 14.03 -1.13 28.90
CA SER A 318 14.38 -2.13 27.90
C SER A 318 15.76 -2.72 28.18
N ARG A 319 15.83 -4.01 28.51
CA ARG A 319 17.09 -4.72 28.77
C ARG A 319 18.04 -4.81 27.56
N ARG A 320 17.54 -4.61 26.34
CA ARG A 320 18.27 -4.77 25.07
C ARG A 320 18.54 -3.45 24.34
N ALA A 321 18.27 -2.30 24.96
CA ALA A 321 18.48 -1.01 24.31
C ALA A 321 19.93 -0.54 24.49
N LEU A 322 20.61 -0.24 23.37
CA LEU A 322 21.85 0.53 23.38
C LEU A 322 21.51 1.99 23.72
N HIS A 323 22.27 2.58 24.63
CA HIS A 323 22.07 3.95 25.09
C HIS A 323 23.33 4.77 24.83
N HIS A 324 23.15 6.04 24.49
CA HIS A 324 24.25 6.98 24.37
C HIS A 324 24.64 7.48 25.76
N ASP A 325 25.93 7.66 25.99
CA ASP A 325 26.46 8.07 27.30
C ASP A 325 25.96 9.46 27.74
N GLU A 326 25.58 10.31 26.78
CA GLU A 326 25.04 11.67 26.99
C GLU A 326 23.81 11.72 27.92
N TYR A 327 22.99 10.66 27.97
CA TYR A 327 21.74 10.63 28.75
C TYR A 327 21.80 9.66 29.94
N GLN A 328 22.98 9.31 30.42
CA GLN A 328 23.14 8.39 31.56
C GLN A 328 22.45 8.90 32.83
N GLU A 329 22.57 10.19 33.14
CA GLU A 329 21.93 10.80 34.33
C GLU A 329 20.39 10.66 34.27
N VAL A 330 19.82 10.90 33.09
CA VAL A 330 18.37 10.77 32.84
C VAL A 330 17.92 9.31 32.99
N LEU A 331 18.69 8.36 32.46
CA LEU A 331 18.43 6.92 32.62
C LEU A 331 18.49 6.48 34.08
N ALA A 332 19.49 6.96 34.83
CA ALA A 332 19.63 6.67 36.24
C ALA A 332 18.43 7.19 37.04
N TRP A 333 17.97 8.41 36.75
CA TRP A 333 16.77 8.97 37.37
C TRP A 333 15.51 8.14 37.05
N PHE A 334 15.26 7.79 35.78
CA PHE A 334 14.11 6.95 35.41
C PHE A 334 14.11 5.60 36.13
N ARG A 335 15.27 4.96 36.29
CA ARG A 335 15.39 3.64 36.91
C ARG A 335 15.32 3.67 38.44
N SER A 336 15.79 4.75 39.06
CA SER A 336 15.87 4.86 40.53
C SER A 336 14.63 5.50 41.15
N GLN A 337 14.05 6.51 40.51
CA GLN A 337 12.98 7.34 41.10
C GLN A 337 11.59 7.02 40.55
N ILE A 338 11.49 6.40 39.37
CA ILE A 338 10.22 6.23 38.68
C ILE A 338 9.93 4.74 38.47
N PRO A 339 8.85 4.20 39.03
CA PRO A 339 8.36 2.88 38.65
C PRO A 339 7.80 2.89 37.22
N GLU A 340 7.92 1.76 36.50
CA GLU A 340 7.43 1.63 35.12
C GLU A 340 5.94 1.98 34.96
N ARG A 341 5.10 1.57 35.91
CA ARG A 341 3.67 1.92 35.95
C ARG A 341 3.43 3.43 36.08
N THR A 342 4.27 4.12 36.85
CA THR A 342 4.18 5.57 37.03
C THR A 342 4.56 6.29 35.74
N LEU A 343 5.63 5.84 35.07
CA LEU A 343 6.00 6.36 33.75
C LEU A 343 4.84 6.22 32.76
N TYR A 344 4.23 5.04 32.69
CA TYR A 344 3.09 4.79 31.82
C TYR A 344 1.89 5.73 32.11
N ASN A 345 1.60 5.99 33.38
CA ASN A 345 0.55 6.92 33.78
C ASN A 345 0.88 8.37 33.37
N TRP A 346 2.13 8.79 33.55
CA TRP A 346 2.58 10.12 33.14
C TRP A 346 2.55 10.30 31.63
N GLN A 347 2.94 9.26 30.87
CA GLN A 347 2.83 9.23 29.41
C GLN A 347 1.38 9.38 28.95
N ASN A 348 0.45 8.66 29.59
CA ASN A 348 -0.97 8.76 29.27
C ASN A 348 -1.54 10.16 29.55
N ALA A 349 -1.19 10.75 30.70
CA ALA A 349 -1.62 12.10 31.04
C ALA A 349 -1.01 13.15 30.10
N ALA A 350 0.28 13.06 29.81
CA ALA A 350 0.98 13.96 28.90
C ALA A 350 0.44 13.84 27.45
N ALA A 351 0.15 12.62 26.98
CA ALA A 351 -0.46 12.39 25.68
C ALA A 351 -1.85 13.05 25.56
N GLN A 352 -2.62 13.09 26.65
CA GLN A 352 -3.90 13.82 26.68
C GLN A 352 -3.71 15.35 26.63
N MET A 353 -2.65 15.88 27.23
CA MET A 353 -2.31 17.30 27.13
C MET A 353 -1.94 17.67 25.69
N VAL A 354 -1.06 16.89 25.05
CA VAL A 354 -0.70 17.06 23.63
C VAL A 354 -1.94 16.92 22.74
N ALA A 355 -2.81 15.94 22.99
CA ALA A 355 -4.03 15.77 22.21
C ALA A 355 -4.98 16.98 22.30
N ARG A 356 -5.05 17.62 23.47
CA ARG A 356 -5.85 18.83 23.66
C ARG A 356 -5.26 20.01 22.89
N ASP A 357 -3.97 20.23 23.06
CA ASP A 357 -3.22 21.30 22.38
C ASP A 357 -3.34 21.20 20.85
N LEU A 358 -3.06 20.02 20.28
CA LEU A 358 -3.22 19.77 18.84
C LEU A 358 -4.63 20.07 18.32
N ARG A 359 -5.65 19.69 19.08
CA ARG A 359 -7.05 19.89 18.70
C ARG A 359 -7.47 21.36 18.81
N GLU A 360 -6.91 22.09 19.77
CA GLU A 360 -7.12 23.54 19.89
C GLU A 360 -6.44 24.26 18.74
N GLN A 361 -5.15 24.00 18.49
CA GLN A 361 -4.40 24.60 17.39
C GLN A 361 -5.06 24.35 16.03
N SER A 362 -5.49 23.11 15.76
CA SER A 362 -6.16 22.73 14.51
C SER A 362 -7.59 23.28 14.34
N ARG A 363 -8.15 23.98 15.34
CA ARG A 363 -9.44 24.70 15.22
C ARG A 363 -9.27 26.17 14.89
N TYR A 364 -8.10 26.74 15.13
CA TYR A 364 -7.79 28.15 14.92
C TYR A 364 -6.97 28.38 13.64
N THR A 365 -6.58 27.30 12.96
CA THR A 365 -6.09 27.28 11.58
C THR A 365 -7.24 26.88 10.67
#